data_AF-A0AAD2DM40-F1
#
_entry.id   AF-A0AAD2DM40-F1
#
_cell.length_a   1.000
_cell.length_b   1.000
_cell.length_c   1.000
_cell.angle_alpha   90.00
_cell.angle_beta   90.00
_cell.angle_gamma   90.00
#
_symmetry.space_group_name_H-M   'P 1'
#
loop_
_entity.id
_entity.type
_entity.pdbx_description
1 polymer ?
#
loop_
_entity_poly.entity_id
_entity_poly.type
_entity_poly.pdbx_seq_one_letter_code
_entity_poly.pdbx_strand_id
1 'polypeptide(L)'
;MASLAFSVSKSYISTKVRILDGSCDCSKDEKSIFEKVKYSTRRKSVYSNNTIMNIATKPQPAVVPLSPKKVVPNDSKLAAWSSIRQERWQGELSVQGEIPLWLNGTYLRNGPGLWHIGDYGFRHLFDGYATLVRLHFENGRLVMGHRQIESEAYKAAKKNKKLCYREFSEVPKTDNFLSYIGDLANLFSGASLTDNANTGVVKLGDGRVVCLTETIKGSIVIDPNTLDTTGKFEYSDSLGGLIHSAHPIVTDSDFLTLLPDLINPGYLVVRMEAGTNERKIIGRVKCRGGPAPGWVHSFPVTEHYVVVPEMPLRYCAQNLLKAEPTPLYKFEWHPESKGFMHVMCKASGKIVASVEVPLYVTFHFINAYEEKDEDGRVTAIIADCCEHNADTTILEKLRLQNLRSFSGEDVLPDARVGRFRIPMDGSPYGKLEAALEPEEHGKGMDMCSINPAYLGKKYRYAYACGAQRPCNFPNTLTKIDLFEKKAKNWLDEGSIPSEPLFVARPGATDEDDGVVISMISDKNGEGYALLLDGSTFKEIARAKFPYGLPYGLHGCWVPKA
;
A
#
# COMPACT_ATOMS: atom_id res chain seq x y z
N MET A 1 -38.70 13.70 -24.22
CA MET A 1 -38.91 15.15 -24.38
C MET A 1 -39.51 15.69 -23.10
N ALA A 2 -38.67 16.24 -22.21
CA ALA A 2 -39.07 17.24 -21.22
C ALA A 2 -37.79 17.71 -20.48
N SER A 3 -37.45 18.96 -20.74
CA SER A 3 -36.46 19.77 -20.04
C SER A 3 -37.00 20.15 -18.66
N LEU A 4 -36.13 20.17 -17.64
CA LEU A 4 -36.41 20.88 -16.39
C LEU A 4 -35.18 21.69 -15.99
N ALA A 5 -35.38 23.01 -15.97
CA ALA A 5 -34.42 24.06 -15.70
C ALA A 5 -34.17 24.23 -14.19
N PHE A 6 -32.94 24.62 -13.86
CA PHE A 6 -32.53 25.03 -12.51
C PHE A 6 -32.92 26.50 -12.25
N SER A 7 -33.64 26.74 -11.15
CA SER A 7 -33.86 28.08 -10.60
C SER A 7 -32.81 28.41 -9.54
N VAL A 8 -32.09 29.53 -9.73
CA VAL A 8 -31.17 30.13 -8.77
C VAL A 8 -31.92 31.17 -7.94
N SER A 9 -32.00 31.00 -6.61
CA SER A 9 -32.50 32.04 -5.71
C SER A 9 -31.34 32.88 -5.17
N LYS A 10 -31.24 34.13 -5.61
CA LYS A 10 -30.50 35.21 -4.94
C LYS A 10 -31.37 35.76 -3.82
N SER A 11 -30.82 35.94 -2.63
CA SER A 11 -31.36 36.89 -1.64
C SER A 11 -30.29 37.92 -1.29
N TYR A 12 -30.63 39.19 -1.50
CA TYR A 12 -29.93 40.37 -1.01
C TYR A 12 -30.80 40.96 0.09
N ILE A 13 -30.25 41.24 1.27
CA ILE A 13 -30.75 42.31 2.15
C ILE A 13 -29.57 43.12 2.72
N SER A 14 -29.84 44.41 2.75
CA SER A 14 -29.02 45.61 2.89
C SER A 14 -28.60 45.96 4.34
N THR A 15 -27.33 46.39 4.44
CA THR A 15 -26.75 47.55 5.17
C THR A 15 -27.12 47.88 6.62
N LYS A 16 -26.09 48.03 7.47
CA LYS A 16 -25.95 49.18 8.38
C LYS A 16 -24.47 49.52 8.66
N VAL A 17 -24.15 50.78 8.41
CA VAL A 17 -22.87 51.46 8.65
C VAL A 17 -22.80 51.92 10.11
N ARG A 18 -21.60 51.87 10.73
CA ARG A 18 -21.20 52.77 11.82
C ARG A 18 -19.77 53.26 11.58
N ILE A 19 -19.67 54.57 11.43
CA ILE A 19 -18.45 55.38 11.41
C ILE A 19 -18.09 55.71 12.86
N LEU A 20 -16.79 55.72 13.19
CA LEU A 20 -16.22 56.55 14.25
C LEU A 20 -14.83 57.03 13.79
N ASP A 21 -14.69 58.35 13.79
CA ASP A 21 -13.55 59.17 13.38
C ASP A 21 -12.41 59.24 14.43
N GLY A 22 -11.25 59.72 13.96
CA GLY A 22 -10.17 60.33 14.78
C GLY A 22 -8.77 60.06 14.21
N SER A 23 -8.29 60.81 13.20
CA SER A 23 -7.31 61.93 13.29
C SER A 23 -5.96 61.54 13.96
N CYS A 24 -4.77 61.75 13.37
CA CYS A 24 -4.25 63.00 12.80
C CYS A 24 -2.97 62.77 11.96
N ASP A 25 -2.81 63.62 10.92
CA ASP A 25 -1.62 64.34 10.41
C ASP A 25 -0.23 63.66 10.22
N CYS A 26 0.59 63.99 9.21
CA CYS A 26 0.69 65.12 8.28
C CYS A 26 1.53 64.67 7.05
N SER A 27 1.12 64.96 5.79
CA SER A 27 1.66 66.02 4.89
C SER A 27 3.17 65.85 4.55
N LYS A 28 3.72 65.91 3.33
CA LYS A 28 3.48 66.61 2.04
C LYS A 28 4.75 66.24 1.20
N ASP A 29 4.85 66.14 -0.13
CA ASP A 29 4.48 67.06 -1.21
C ASP A 29 4.47 66.32 -2.57
N GLU A 30 3.32 66.39 -3.26
CA GLU A 30 3.11 66.97 -4.59
C GLU A 30 4.26 67.10 -5.62
N LYS A 31 4.09 66.48 -6.81
CA LYS A 31 3.73 67.13 -8.11
C LYS A 31 3.93 66.16 -9.30
N SER A 32 2.85 65.78 -10.00
CA SER A 32 2.42 66.30 -11.33
C SER A 32 3.12 65.58 -12.50
N ILE A 33 2.54 65.14 -13.62
CA ILE A 33 1.26 65.34 -14.33
C ILE A 33 1.16 64.20 -15.40
N PHE A 34 -0.08 63.89 -15.81
CA PHE A 34 -0.59 63.22 -17.04
C PHE A 34 0.42 62.93 -18.20
N GLU A 35 0.30 61.87 -19.01
CA GLU A 35 -0.87 61.54 -19.85
C GLU A 35 -0.69 60.19 -20.57
N LYS A 36 -1.82 59.55 -20.93
CA LYS A 36 -1.93 58.31 -21.73
C LYS A 36 -1.67 58.58 -23.22
N VAL A 37 -0.93 57.72 -23.93
CA VAL A 37 -1.30 57.24 -25.28
C VAL A 37 -0.69 55.86 -25.54
N LYS A 38 -1.52 54.89 -25.97
CA LYS A 38 -1.12 53.65 -26.65
C LYS A 38 -1.33 53.85 -28.15
N TYR A 39 -0.38 53.46 -28.99
CA TYR A 39 -0.64 52.79 -30.29
C TYR A 39 0.62 52.08 -30.80
N SER A 40 0.38 50.98 -31.53
CA SER A 40 1.32 50.02 -32.14
C SER A 40 2.24 50.67 -33.21
N THR A 41 3.33 50.09 -33.74
CA THR A 41 3.49 48.78 -34.43
C THR A 41 4.95 48.61 -34.91
N ARG A 42 5.50 47.38 -34.84
CA ARG A 42 6.46 46.70 -35.75
C ARG A 42 7.62 47.46 -36.46
N ARG A 43 8.89 47.04 -36.21
CA ARG A 43 9.82 46.23 -37.09
C ARG A 43 11.33 46.51 -36.84
N LYS A 44 12.08 45.41 -36.61
CA LYS A 44 13.50 45.06 -36.92
C LYS A 44 14.57 46.16 -37.17
N SER A 45 15.69 46.09 -36.44
CA SER A 45 17.07 45.65 -36.86
C SER A 45 18.14 46.11 -35.82
N VAL A 46 18.94 45.21 -35.22
CA VAL A 46 20.36 44.86 -35.48
C VAL A 46 21.42 45.83 -34.87
N TYR A 47 22.12 45.31 -33.83
CA TYR A 47 23.52 45.51 -33.35
C TYR A 47 24.07 46.89 -32.91
N SER A 48 24.59 47.01 -31.67
CA SER A 48 26.03 46.79 -31.35
C SER A 48 26.40 47.09 -29.88
N ASN A 49 27.40 46.35 -29.39
CA ASN A 49 28.46 46.67 -28.40
C ASN A 49 28.14 46.99 -26.92
N ASN A 50 28.58 46.11 -25.99
CA ASN A 50 29.91 46.24 -25.38
C ASN A 50 30.27 45.11 -24.37
N THR A 51 31.57 44.83 -24.39
CA THR A 51 32.44 43.87 -23.70
C THR A 51 32.33 43.79 -22.17
N ILE A 52 32.44 42.57 -21.61
CA ILE A 52 32.93 42.31 -20.24
C ILE A 52 33.95 41.16 -20.26
N MET A 53 35.06 41.37 -19.56
CA MET A 53 36.25 40.51 -19.47
C MET A 53 36.01 39.18 -18.75
N ASN A 54 36.70 38.14 -19.25
CA ASN A 54 36.79 36.81 -18.65
C ASN A 54 37.84 36.75 -17.53
N ILE A 55 37.47 36.21 -16.37
CA ILE A 55 38.40 35.61 -15.41
C ILE A 55 38.10 34.10 -15.37
N ALA A 56 39.11 33.31 -15.75
CA ALA A 56 39.03 31.87 -15.94
C ALA A 56 38.84 31.10 -14.63
N THR A 57 37.79 30.28 -14.57
CA THR A 57 37.64 29.21 -13.57
C THR A 57 38.17 27.90 -14.16
N LYS A 58 38.93 27.14 -13.36
CA LYS A 58 39.59 25.88 -13.76
C LYS A 58 38.56 24.85 -14.30
N PRO A 59 38.91 24.07 -15.33
CA PRO A 59 38.01 23.04 -15.86
C PRO A 59 37.80 21.94 -14.81
N GLN A 60 36.53 21.64 -14.52
CA GLN A 60 36.16 20.42 -13.83
C GLN A 60 36.63 19.21 -14.66
N PRO A 61 37.18 18.16 -14.04
CA PRO A 61 37.56 16.96 -14.77
C PRO A 61 36.29 16.35 -15.38
N ALA A 62 36.36 16.09 -16.69
CA ALA A 62 35.31 15.38 -17.41
C ALA A 62 35.05 14.05 -16.71
N VAL A 63 33.79 13.83 -16.29
CA VAL A 63 33.33 12.53 -15.83
C VAL A 63 33.40 11.60 -17.03
N VAL A 64 34.44 10.78 -17.08
CA VAL A 64 34.57 9.68 -18.05
C VAL A 64 33.36 8.76 -17.80
N PRO A 65 32.58 8.40 -18.84
CA PRO A 65 31.55 7.38 -18.68
C PRO A 65 32.23 6.13 -18.14
N LEU A 66 31.83 5.67 -16.96
CA LEU A 66 32.23 4.37 -16.45
C LEU A 66 31.94 3.36 -17.56
N SER A 67 32.99 2.68 -18.01
CA SER A 67 32.85 1.52 -18.89
C SER A 67 31.82 0.59 -18.26
N PRO A 68 30.88 0.02 -19.03
CA PRO A 68 29.88 -0.86 -18.48
C PRO A 68 30.62 -1.98 -17.74
N LYS A 69 30.48 -2.00 -16.41
CA LYS A 69 30.89 -3.17 -15.62
C LYS A 69 30.25 -4.37 -16.30
N LYS A 70 31.04 -5.39 -16.61
CA LYS A 70 30.53 -6.65 -17.16
C LYS A 70 29.36 -7.10 -16.27
N VAL A 71 28.14 -6.96 -16.80
CA VAL A 71 26.97 -7.65 -16.28
C VAL A 71 27.30 -9.12 -16.47
N VAL A 72 27.70 -9.79 -15.41
CA VAL A 72 27.66 -11.26 -15.41
C VAL A 72 26.17 -11.57 -15.52
N PRO A 73 25.70 -12.22 -16.59
CA PRO A 73 24.30 -12.62 -16.67
C PRO A 73 24.07 -13.60 -15.52
N ASN A 74 23.37 -13.15 -14.48
CA ASN A 74 22.83 -14.09 -13.52
C ASN A 74 21.60 -14.66 -14.23
N ASP A 75 21.73 -15.88 -14.77
CA ASP A 75 20.68 -16.62 -15.50
C ASP A 75 19.52 -17.05 -14.58
N SER A 76 19.16 -16.23 -13.58
CA SER A 76 18.02 -16.49 -12.71
C SER A 76 16.75 -16.38 -13.54
N LYS A 77 15.99 -17.47 -13.61
CA LYS A 77 14.72 -17.55 -14.34
C LYS A 77 13.55 -17.36 -13.38
N LEU A 78 13.67 -16.44 -12.42
CA LEU A 78 12.70 -16.25 -11.35
C LEU A 78 11.29 -16.12 -11.89
N ALA A 79 10.43 -17.07 -11.52
CA ALA A 79 9.04 -17.08 -11.93
C ALA A 79 8.24 -15.92 -11.32
N ALA A 80 8.70 -15.42 -10.16
CA ALA A 80 8.16 -14.28 -9.41
C ALA A 80 7.73 -13.11 -10.30
N TRP A 81 8.52 -12.79 -11.33
CA TRP A 81 8.33 -11.61 -12.18
C TRP A 81 7.86 -11.93 -13.59
N SER A 82 7.44 -13.18 -13.81
CA SER A 82 6.97 -13.70 -15.09
C SER A 82 5.46 -13.95 -15.06
N SER A 83 4.79 -13.85 -16.21
CA SER A 83 3.36 -14.14 -16.26
C SER A 83 3.11 -15.64 -16.15
N ILE A 84 2.10 -15.99 -15.36
CA ILE A 84 1.54 -17.33 -15.41
C ILE A 84 0.91 -17.58 -16.78
N ARG A 85 1.22 -18.72 -17.39
CA ARG A 85 0.81 -19.03 -18.78
C ARG A 85 -0.62 -19.55 -18.88
N GLN A 86 -1.04 -20.30 -17.87
CA GLN A 86 -2.36 -20.90 -17.79
C GLN A 86 -3.23 -20.12 -16.82
N GLU A 87 -4.53 -20.08 -17.10
CA GLU A 87 -5.49 -19.31 -16.30
C GLU A 87 -5.94 -20.05 -15.05
N ARG A 88 -5.87 -21.39 -15.07
CA ARG A 88 -6.29 -22.26 -13.97
C ARG A 88 -5.46 -23.54 -13.94
N TRP A 89 -5.23 -24.02 -12.73
CA TRP A 89 -4.73 -25.38 -12.47
C TRP A 89 -5.16 -25.81 -11.07
N GLN A 90 -5.30 -27.13 -10.86
CA GLN A 90 -5.51 -27.72 -9.55
C GLN A 90 -4.96 -29.14 -9.52
N GLY A 91 -4.31 -29.51 -8.42
CA GLY A 91 -3.77 -30.85 -8.23
C GLY A 91 -3.17 -31.04 -6.85
N GLU A 92 -3.06 -32.30 -6.43
CA GLU A 92 -2.33 -32.67 -5.23
C GLU A 92 -0.82 -32.53 -5.46
N LEU A 93 -0.12 -32.01 -4.45
CA LEU A 93 1.33 -31.84 -4.50
C LEU A 93 2.04 -32.99 -3.80
N SER A 94 3.25 -33.31 -4.29
CA SER A 94 4.15 -34.21 -3.59
C SER A 94 4.84 -33.47 -2.44
N VAL A 95 4.65 -33.98 -1.23
CA VAL A 95 5.16 -33.38 0.02
C VAL A 95 6.45 -34.08 0.43
N GLN A 96 7.45 -33.28 0.80
CA GLN A 96 8.67 -33.70 1.49
C GLN A 96 8.58 -33.20 2.93
N GLY A 97 8.93 -34.05 3.90
CA GLY A 97 8.70 -33.78 5.32
C GLY A 97 7.28 -34.18 5.77
N GLU A 98 6.81 -33.62 6.88
CA GLU A 98 5.54 -34.00 7.49
C GLU A 98 4.66 -32.77 7.73
N ILE A 99 3.53 -32.70 7.02
CA ILE A 99 2.50 -31.70 7.30
C ILE A 99 1.76 -32.12 8.57
N PRO A 100 1.65 -31.26 9.60
CA PRO A 100 0.96 -31.61 10.82
C PRO A 100 -0.51 -31.96 10.57
N LEU A 101 -0.99 -33.07 11.15
CA LEU A 101 -2.36 -33.56 10.92
C LEU A 101 -3.45 -32.59 11.39
N TRP A 102 -3.14 -31.71 12.34
CA TRP A 102 -4.06 -30.68 12.83
C TRP A 102 -4.21 -29.50 11.85
N LEU A 103 -3.29 -29.32 10.90
CA LEU A 103 -3.34 -28.24 9.93
C LEU A 103 -4.41 -28.56 8.89
N ASN A 104 -5.61 -28.02 9.11
CA ASN A 104 -6.80 -28.34 8.34
C ASN A 104 -7.53 -27.06 7.90
N GLY A 105 -7.46 -26.76 6.61
CA GLY A 105 -7.97 -25.50 6.07
C GLY A 105 -7.25 -25.08 4.80
N THR A 106 -7.45 -23.83 4.42
CA THR A 106 -7.01 -23.30 3.13
C THR A 106 -6.25 -21.99 3.33
N TYR A 107 -4.99 -21.96 2.89
CA TYR A 107 -4.27 -20.72 2.68
C TYR A 107 -4.58 -20.18 1.28
N LEU A 108 -5.14 -18.97 1.23
CA LEU A 108 -5.36 -18.22 0.00
C LEU A 108 -4.37 -17.06 -0.07
N ARG A 109 -3.71 -16.89 -1.21
CA ARG A 109 -2.75 -15.81 -1.47
C ARG A 109 -3.09 -15.10 -2.75
N ASN A 110 -3.33 -13.80 -2.66
CA ASN A 110 -3.58 -12.96 -3.82
C ASN A 110 -2.29 -12.24 -4.27
N GLY A 111 -2.31 -11.69 -5.47
CA GLY A 111 -1.14 -11.03 -6.02
C GLY A 111 -1.25 -10.81 -7.53
N PRO A 112 -0.38 -9.97 -8.10
CA PRO A 112 -0.24 -9.87 -9.54
C PRO A 112 0.32 -11.18 -10.12
N GLY A 113 -0.21 -11.65 -11.24
CA GLY A 113 0.35 -12.83 -11.91
C GLY A 113 0.27 -12.84 -13.43
N LEU A 114 -0.30 -11.80 -14.03
CA LEU A 114 -0.24 -11.56 -15.46
C LEU A 114 0.31 -10.17 -15.74
N TRP A 115 1.53 -10.13 -16.29
CA TRP A 115 2.32 -8.91 -16.51
C TRP A 115 2.28 -8.38 -17.95
N HIS A 116 1.53 -9.02 -18.84
CA HIS A 116 1.39 -8.58 -20.22
C HIS A 116 0.00 -8.87 -20.78
N ILE A 117 -0.43 -8.03 -21.72
CA ILE A 117 -1.64 -8.21 -22.54
C ILE A 117 -1.28 -7.89 -23.99
N GLY A 118 -1.28 -8.90 -24.86
CA GLY A 118 -0.73 -8.73 -26.21
C GLY A 118 0.71 -8.24 -26.12
N ASP A 119 1.01 -7.13 -26.79
CA ASP A 119 2.35 -6.50 -26.77
C ASP A 119 2.54 -5.50 -25.62
N TYR A 120 1.50 -5.24 -24.84
CA TYR A 120 1.57 -4.31 -23.71
C TYR A 120 2.14 -5.02 -22.47
N GLY A 121 3.28 -4.54 -21.97
CA GLY A 121 3.89 -5.01 -20.73
C GLY A 121 3.75 -4.00 -19.60
N PHE A 122 3.31 -4.48 -18.43
CA PHE A 122 3.25 -3.67 -17.22
C PHE A 122 4.65 -3.30 -16.71
N ARG A 123 4.77 -2.16 -16.01
CA ARG A 123 6.07 -1.64 -15.53
C ARG A 123 6.24 -1.68 -14.02
N HIS A 124 5.17 -1.70 -13.23
CA HIS A 124 5.24 -1.69 -11.77
C HIS A 124 4.68 -2.97 -11.16
N LEU A 125 5.21 -3.39 -10.00
CA LEU A 125 4.74 -4.57 -9.24
C LEU A 125 3.24 -4.52 -8.92
N PHE A 126 2.62 -3.35 -8.86
CA PHE A 126 1.20 -3.24 -8.47
C PHE A 126 0.23 -3.25 -9.65
N ASP A 127 0.70 -3.36 -10.90
CA ASP A 127 -0.19 -3.29 -12.07
C ASP A 127 -0.63 -4.64 -12.62
N GLY A 128 0.09 -5.72 -12.31
CA GLY A 128 -0.20 -7.04 -12.88
C GLY A 128 -1.60 -7.52 -12.52
N TYR A 129 -2.28 -8.21 -13.43
CA TYR A 129 -3.64 -8.69 -13.14
C TYR A 129 -3.63 -9.79 -12.09
N ALA A 130 -4.62 -9.73 -11.20
CA ALA A 130 -4.78 -10.58 -10.04
C ALA A 130 -4.81 -12.09 -10.37
N THR A 131 -3.96 -12.84 -9.67
CA THR A 131 -3.89 -14.30 -9.64
C THR A 131 -4.02 -14.78 -8.21
N LEU A 132 -5.12 -15.48 -7.94
CA LEU A 132 -5.37 -16.11 -6.65
C LEU A 132 -4.75 -17.50 -6.63
N VAL A 133 -3.98 -17.80 -5.59
CA VAL A 133 -3.37 -19.11 -5.35
C VAL A 133 -3.94 -19.70 -4.07
N ARG A 134 -4.19 -21.00 -4.07
CA ARG A 134 -4.75 -21.79 -2.98
C ARG A 134 -3.82 -22.92 -2.59
N LEU A 135 -3.59 -23.09 -1.30
CA LEU A 135 -2.98 -24.26 -0.69
C LEU A 135 -3.95 -24.83 0.34
N HIS A 136 -4.55 -25.99 0.01
CA HIS A 136 -5.54 -26.66 0.84
C HIS A 136 -4.91 -27.85 1.57
N PHE A 137 -4.98 -27.82 2.90
CA PHE A 137 -4.39 -28.81 3.80
C PHE A 137 -5.48 -29.66 4.42
N GLU A 138 -5.33 -30.98 4.33
CA GLU A 138 -6.23 -31.94 4.98
C GLU A 138 -5.52 -33.26 5.24
N ASN A 139 -5.51 -33.71 6.51
CA ASN A 139 -4.95 -35.02 6.91
C ASN A 139 -3.52 -35.26 6.41
N GLY A 140 -2.65 -34.25 6.51
CA GLY A 140 -1.26 -34.31 6.04
C GLY A 140 -1.08 -34.21 4.52
N ARG A 141 -2.17 -34.06 3.75
CA ARG A 141 -2.14 -33.87 2.30
C ARG A 141 -2.21 -32.39 1.95
N LEU A 142 -1.70 -32.05 0.76
CA LEU A 142 -1.70 -30.69 0.24
C LEU A 142 -2.18 -30.65 -1.21
N VAL A 143 -3.29 -29.96 -1.45
CA VAL A 143 -3.83 -29.68 -2.79
C VAL A 143 -3.60 -28.21 -3.12
N MET A 144 -2.92 -27.95 -4.23
CA MET A 144 -2.73 -26.60 -4.74
C MET A 144 -3.71 -26.31 -5.88
N GLY A 145 -4.09 -25.05 -6.01
CA GLY A 145 -4.74 -24.55 -7.21
C GLY A 145 -4.47 -23.07 -7.41
N HIS A 146 -4.67 -22.56 -8.61
CA HIS A 146 -4.68 -21.12 -8.85
C HIS A 146 -5.74 -20.76 -9.89
N ARG A 147 -6.13 -19.47 -9.90
CA ARG A 147 -7.00 -18.91 -10.92
C ARG A 147 -6.74 -17.41 -11.11
N GLN A 148 -6.90 -16.92 -12.35
CA GLN A 148 -7.07 -15.48 -12.57
C GLN A 148 -8.41 -15.00 -12.02
N ILE A 149 -8.39 -13.84 -11.38
CA ILE A 149 -9.62 -13.14 -10.98
C ILE A 149 -10.25 -12.50 -12.21
N GLU A 150 -11.54 -12.76 -12.41
CA GLU A 150 -12.28 -12.33 -13.60
C GLU A 150 -12.85 -10.90 -13.45
N SER A 151 -11.98 -9.94 -13.12
CA SER A 151 -12.32 -8.52 -13.01
C SER A 151 -12.72 -7.91 -14.35
N GLU A 152 -13.47 -6.81 -14.35
CA GLU A 152 -13.79 -6.06 -15.56
C GLU A 152 -12.54 -5.56 -16.27
N ALA A 153 -11.54 -5.10 -15.51
CA ALA A 153 -10.26 -4.65 -16.05
C ALA A 153 -9.53 -5.77 -16.79
N TYR A 154 -9.41 -6.95 -16.18
CA TYR A 154 -8.79 -8.11 -16.80
C TYR A 154 -9.57 -8.57 -18.04
N LYS A 155 -10.90 -8.72 -17.94
CA LYS A 155 -11.75 -9.17 -19.06
C LYS A 155 -11.70 -8.19 -20.23
N ALA A 156 -11.78 -6.89 -19.96
CA ALA A 156 -11.70 -5.86 -20.99
C ALA A 156 -10.32 -5.85 -21.66
N ALA A 157 -9.24 -5.95 -20.88
CA ALA A 157 -7.89 -5.96 -21.43
C ALA A 157 -7.63 -7.20 -22.28
N LYS A 158 -8.05 -8.39 -21.81
CA LYS A 158 -7.98 -9.64 -22.57
C LYS A 158 -8.75 -9.57 -23.88
N LYS A 159 -9.97 -9.03 -23.85
CA LYS A 159 -10.83 -8.86 -25.05
C LYS A 159 -10.23 -7.89 -26.06
N ASN A 160 -9.74 -6.73 -25.60
CA ASN A 160 -9.28 -5.66 -26.47
C ASN A 160 -7.78 -5.70 -26.78
N LYS A 161 -7.02 -6.61 -26.16
CA LYS A 161 -5.56 -6.75 -26.28
C LYS A 161 -4.79 -5.45 -25.99
N LYS A 162 -5.32 -4.63 -25.08
CA LYS A 162 -4.70 -3.37 -24.63
C LYS A 162 -5.14 -3.03 -23.22
N LEU A 163 -4.43 -2.11 -22.57
CA LEU A 163 -4.86 -1.54 -21.29
C LEU A 163 -6.17 -0.77 -21.45
N CYS A 164 -7.16 -1.04 -20.59
CA CYS A 164 -8.50 -0.42 -20.65
C CYS A 164 -8.88 0.39 -19.42
N TYR A 165 -8.24 0.15 -18.27
CA TYR A 165 -8.50 0.84 -17.01
C TYR A 165 -7.22 1.45 -16.46
N ARG A 166 -7.36 2.41 -15.53
CA ARG A 166 -6.21 3.00 -14.83
C ARG A 166 -5.78 2.06 -13.71
N GLU A 167 -4.58 1.50 -13.85
CA GLU A 167 -3.94 0.65 -12.83
C GLU A 167 -3.17 1.54 -11.84
N PHE A 168 -2.24 0.97 -11.06
CA PHE A 168 -1.46 1.71 -10.08
C PHE A 168 -0.55 2.76 -10.75
N SER A 169 0.25 2.34 -11.71
CA SER A 169 1.26 3.15 -12.40
C SER A 169 0.92 3.46 -13.87
N GLU A 170 -0.10 2.79 -14.40
CA GLU A 170 -0.44 2.82 -15.83
C GLU A 170 -1.79 3.48 -16.11
N VAL A 171 -1.84 4.21 -17.23
CA VAL A 171 -3.02 4.90 -17.71
C VAL A 171 -3.26 4.49 -19.17
N PRO A 172 -4.52 4.16 -19.57
CA PRO A 172 -4.84 3.93 -20.97
C PRO A 172 -4.44 5.12 -21.84
N LYS A 173 -3.87 4.86 -23.03
CA LYS A 173 -3.56 5.93 -23.98
C LYS A 173 -4.85 6.48 -24.58
N THR A 174 -4.98 7.81 -24.54
CA THR A 174 -6.09 8.54 -25.17
C THR A 174 -5.72 8.90 -26.60
N ASP A 175 -6.58 8.59 -27.56
CA ASP A 175 -6.32 8.82 -28.99
C ASP A 175 -6.45 10.30 -29.39
N ASN A 176 -7.25 11.08 -28.65
CA ASN A 176 -7.48 12.51 -28.90
C ASN A 176 -7.97 13.28 -27.65
N PHE A 177 -8.09 14.61 -27.77
CA PHE A 177 -8.53 15.48 -26.67
C PHE A 177 -9.93 15.15 -26.13
N LEU A 178 -10.88 14.76 -26.97
CA LEU A 178 -12.23 14.38 -26.52
C LEU A 178 -12.20 13.10 -25.67
N SER A 179 -11.41 12.10 -26.08
CA SER A 179 -11.22 10.89 -25.27
C SER A 179 -10.54 11.18 -23.93
N TYR A 180 -9.60 12.12 -23.89
CA TYR A 180 -8.98 12.59 -22.65
C TYR A 180 -10.00 13.25 -21.71
N ILE A 181 -10.86 14.13 -22.22
CA ILE A 181 -11.94 14.74 -21.41
C ILE A 181 -12.94 13.69 -20.91
N GLY A 182 -13.29 12.71 -21.75
CA GLY A 182 -14.12 11.58 -21.36
C GLY A 182 -13.49 10.74 -20.24
N ASP A 183 -12.20 10.44 -20.34
CA ASP A 183 -11.46 9.70 -19.33
C ASP A 183 -11.33 10.45 -18.01
N LEU A 184 -11.21 11.78 -18.05
CA LEU A 184 -11.27 12.63 -16.86
C LEU A 184 -12.65 12.57 -16.20
N ALA A 185 -13.74 12.70 -16.97
CA ALA A 185 -15.09 12.56 -16.43
C ALA A 185 -15.30 11.17 -15.79
N ASN A 186 -14.79 10.11 -16.44
CA ASN A 186 -14.81 8.75 -15.91
C ASN A 186 -13.93 8.57 -14.67
N LEU A 187 -12.85 9.34 -14.50
CA LEU A 187 -12.04 9.33 -13.29
C LEU A 187 -12.80 9.93 -12.11
N PHE A 188 -13.45 11.09 -12.32
CA PHE A 188 -14.25 11.73 -11.27
C PHE A 188 -15.47 10.91 -10.84
N SER A 189 -16.07 10.14 -11.76
CA SER A 189 -17.14 9.20 -11.43
C SER A 189 -16.65 7.86 -10.87
N GLY A 190 -15.33 7.61 -10.91
CA GLY A 190 -14.74 6.32 -10.55
C GLY A 190 -14.86 5.23 -11.63
N ALA A 191 -15.55 5.48 -12.73
CA ALA A 191 -15.76 4.50 -13.80
C ALA A 191 -14.45 3.99 -14.43
N SER A 192 -13.44 4.86 -14.57
CA SER A 192 -12.12 4.51 -15.14
C SER A 192 -11.15 3.89 -14.13
N LEU A 193 -11.51 3.85 -12.84
CA LEU A 193 -10.71 3.14 -11.84
C LEU A 193 -10.79 1.64 -12.06
N THR A 194 -9.64 0.99 -11.86
CA THR A 194 -9.51 -0.46 -11.98
C THR A 194 -10.30 -1.17 -10.89
N ASP A 195 -10.81 -2.35 -11.22
CA ASP A 195 -11.27 -3.37 -10.29
C ASP A 195 -10.30 -4.57 -10.22
N ASN A 196 -9.04 -4.36 -10.64
CA ASN A 196 -7.96 -5.34 -10.52
C ASN A 196 -7.61 -5.60 -9.04
N ALA A 197 -8.37 -6.48 -8.40
CA ALA A 197 -8.23 -6.87 -7.01
C ALA A 197 -7.00 -7.76 -6.79
N ASN A 198 -5.79 -7.22 -6.96
CA ASN A 198 -4.53 -7.96 -6.95
C ASN A 198 -3.72 -7.83 -5.65
N THR A 199 -4.22 -7.09 -4.66
CA THR A 199 -3.42 -6.71 -3.48
C THR A 199 -3.54 -7.74 -2.37
N GLY A 200 -4.76 -8.02 -1.90
CA GLY A 200 -4.97 -8.94 -0.78
C GLY A 200 -6.23 -9.77 -0.93
N VAL A 201 -6.40 -10.73 -0.03
CA VAL A 201 -7.62 -11.53 0.12
C VAL A 201 -7.92 -11.68 1.60
N VAL A 202 -9.17 -11.44 1.99
CA VAL A 202 -9.62 -11.51 3.38
C VAL A 202 -10.84 -12.42 3.51
N LYS A 203 -10.93 -13.12 4.65
CA LYS A 203 -12.14 -13.85 5.06
C LYS A 203 -12.94 -12.98 6.01
N LEU A 204 -14.16 -12.62 5.65
CA LEU A 204 -15.10 -11.90 6.51
C LEU A 204 -15.62 -12.80 7.64
N GLY A 205 -16.13 -12.18 8.71
CA GLY A 205 -16.70 -12.90 9.85
C GLY A 205 -17.88 -13.81 9.52
N ASP A 206 -18.60 -13.53 8.41
CA ASP A 206 -19.68 -14.37 7.89
C ASP A 206 -19.20 -15.48 6.92
N GLY A 207 -17.89 -15.64 6.75
CA GLY A 207 -17.28 -16.67 5.92
C GLY A 207 -17.12 -16.31 4.44
N ARG A 208 -17.65 -15.17 3.97
CA ARG A 208 -17.39 -14.70 2.60
C ARG A 208 -15.90 -14.36 2.45
N VAL A 209 -15.35 -14.62 1.26
CA VAL A 209 -13.96 -14.31 0.95
C VAL A 209 -13.89 -13.26 -0.14
N VAL A 210 -13.13 -12.19 0.13
CA VAL A 210 -13.09 -10.98 -0.70
C VAL A 210 -11.65 -10.67 -1.08
N CYS A 211 -11.37 -10.59 -2.38
CA CYS A 211 -10.14 -10.03 -2.93
C CYS A 211 -10.24 -8.50 -2.98
N LEU A 212 -9.15 -7.82 -2.65
CA LEU A 212 -9.10 -6.36 -2.52
C LEU A 212 -7.95 -5.76 -3.34
N THR A 213 -8.17 -4.52 -3.74
CA THR A 213 -7.15 -3.51 -4.05
C THR A 213 -7.53 -2.21 -3.33
N GLU A 214 -6.83 -1.09 -3.57
CA GLU A 214 -7.10 0.19 -2.92
C GLU A 214 -8.33 0.93 -3.48
N THR A 215 -8.91 0.45 -4.58
CA THR A 215 -10.18 0.98 -5.10
C THR A 215 -11.35 0.24 -4.46
N ILE A 216 -12.41 0.98 -4.10
CA ILE A 216 -13.63 0.36 -3.59
C ILE A 216 -14.23 -0.61 -4.63
N LYS A 217 -14.18 -0.21 -5.91
CA LYS A 217 -14.63 -1.01 -7.06
C LYS A 217 -13.89 -2.36 -7.19
N GLY A 218 -12.63 -2.42 -6.78
CA GLY A 218 -11.82 -3.65 -6.78
C GLY A 218 -12.01 -4.52 -5.54
N SER A 219 -13.22 -4.51 -4.96
CA SER A 219 -13.65 -5.49 -3.96
C SER A 219 -14.41 -6.60 -4.67
N ILE A 220 -13.86 -7.81 -4.71
CA ILE A 220 -14.39 -8.93 -5.51
C ILE A 220 -14.59 -10.16 -4.63
N VAL A 221 -15.77 -10.77 -4.68
CA VAL A 221 -16.09 -12.01 -3.96
C VAL A 221 -15.62 -13.22 -4.76
N ILE A 222 -15.03 -14.18 -4.06
CA ILE A 222 -14.57 -15.45 -4.63
C ILE A 222 -15.09 -16.65 -3.84
N ASP A 223 -15.17 -17.80 -4.50
CA ASP A 223 -15.36 -19.08 -3.83
C ASP A 223 -13.98 -19.63 -3.38
N PRO A 224 -13.73 -19.86 -2.08
CA PRO A 224 -12.42 -20.30 -1.59
C PRO A 224 -12.06 -21.75 -1.97
N ASN A 225 -13.04 -22.54 -2.37
CA ASN A 225 -12.86 -23.92 -2.77
C ASN A 225 -12.52 -24.05 -4.26
N THR A 226 -13.25 -23.35 -5.12
CA THR A 226 -13.10 -23.46 -6.59
C THR A 226 -12.26 -22.34 -7.19
N LEU A 227 -12.03 -21.26 -6.43
CA LEU A 227 -11.43 -20.00 -6.86
C LEU A 227 -12.24 -19.25 -7.92
N ASP A 228 -13.51 -19.62 -8.13
CA ASP A 228 -14.41 -18.89 -9.03
C ASP A 228 -14.60 -17.45 -8.53
N THR A 229 -14.56 -16.49 -9.45
CA THR A 229 -15.01 -15.12 -9.20
C THR A 229 -16.53 -15.11 -9.17
N THR A 230 -17.15 -14.92 -8.01
CA THR A 230 -18.60 -15.05 -7.84
C THR A 230 -19.33 -13.74 -8.06
N GLY A 231 -18.65 -12.60 -7.87
CA GLY A 231 -19.22 -11.29 -8.16
C GLY A 231 -18.42 -10.14 -7.56
N LYS A 232 -18.95 -8.92 -7.70
CA LYS A 232 -18.43 -7.75 -7.00
C LYS A 232 -18.93 -7.75 -5.56
N PHE A 233 -18.09 -7.27 -4.65
CA PHE A 233 -18.51 -6.94 -3.29
C PHE A 233 -19.03 -5.50 -3.28
N GLU A 234 -20.35 -5.34 -3.30
CA GLU A 234 -20.99 -4.02 -3.32
C GLU A 234 -21.38 -3.59 -1.92
N TYR A 235 -20.83 -2.47 -1.47
CA TYR A 235 -21.26 -1.82 -0.25
C TYR A 235 -22.65 -1.18 -0.47
N SER A 236 -23.57 -1.38 0.48
CA SER A 236 -24.96 -0.90 0.38
C SER A 236 -25.16 0.50 0.97
N ASP A 237 -24.11 1.08 1.56
CA ASP A 237 -24.12 2.42 2.14
C ASP A 237 -23.94 3.54 1.08
N SER A 238 -24.19 4.78 1.50
CA SER A 238 -24.05 5.99 0.69
C SER A 238 -22.81 6.81 1.03
N LEU A 239 -21.81 6.22 1.71
CA LEU A 239 -20.62 6.95 2.19
C LEU A 239 -19.76 7.51 1.04
N GLY A 240 -19.97 7.02 -0.19
CA GLY A 240 -19.20 7.41 -1.35
C GLY A 240 -17.73 7.02 -1.20
N GLY A 241 -16.85 7.86 -1.75
CA GLY A 241 -15.42 7.57 -1.85
C GLY A 241 -15.10 6.66 -3.03
N LEU A 242 -13.86 6.73 -3.49
CA LEU A 242 -13.36 5.93 -4.61
C LEU A 242 -12.31 4.91 -4.17
N ILE A 243 -11.69 5.18 -3.02
CA ILE A 243 -10.53 4.46 -2.51
C ILE A 243 -10.70 4.16 -1.02
N HIS A 244 -10.03 3.08 -0.60
CA HIS A 244 -9.94 2.65 0.79
C HIS A 244 -8.53 2.12 1.08
N SER A 245 -8.22 1.88 2.35
CA SER A 245 -7.03 1.10 2.72
C SER A 245 -7.15 -0.32 2.14
N ALA A 246 -6.05 -0.83 1.58
CA ALA A 246 -5.96 -2.21 1.09
C ALA A 246 -5.95 -3.26 2.22
N HIS A 247 -5.68 -2.83 3.46
CA HIS A 247 -5.58 -3.69 4.64
C HIS A 247 -6.68 -3.34 5.65
N PRO A 248 -7.93 -3.75 5.40
CA PRO A 248 -8.96 -3.68 6.42
C PRO A 248 -8.60 -4.60 7.58
N ILE A 249 -8.98 -4.19 8.78
CA ILE A 249 -8.91 -5.06 9.95
C ILE A 249 -10.19 -5.88 10.01
N VAL A 250 -10.05 -7.20 9.85
CA VAL A 250 -11.18 -8.14 9.84
C VAL A 250 -11.11 -9.04 11.06
N THR A 251 -12.23 -9.14 11.76
CA THR A 251 -12.48 -10.00 12.92
C THR A 251 -13.75 -10.83 12.66
N ASP A 252 -14.11 -11.71 13.59
CA ASP A 252 -15.34 -12.48 13.47
C ASP A 252 -16.60 -11.60 13.48
N SER A 253 -16.55 -10.42 14.09
CA SER A 253 -17.69 -9.49 14.17
C SER A 253 -17.62 -8.36 13.16
N ASP A 254 -16.42 -7.92 12.78
CA ASP A 254 -16.22 -6.61 12.18
C ASP A 254 -15.22 -6.60 11.04
N PHE A 255 -15.53 -5.78 10.05
CA PHE A 255 -14.61 -5.26 9.05
C PHE A 255 -14.43 -3.77 9.30
N LEU A 256 -13.21 -3.33 9.57
CA LEU A 256 -12.85 -1.93 9.80
C LEU A 256 -11.90 -1.47 8.69
N THR A 257 -12.16 -0.30 8.10
CA THR A 257 -11.25 0.29 7.11
C THR A 257 -11.21 1.82 7.22
N LEU A 258 -10.27 2.42 6.50
CA LEU A 258 -10.14 3.86 6.34
C LEU A 258 -10.50 4.26 4.91
N LEU A 259 -11.29 5.32 4.77
CA LEU A 259 -11.60 5.94 3.48
C LEU A 259 -10.90 7.30 3.42
N PRO A 260 -9.82 7.44 2.62
CA PRO A 260 -9.24 8.75 2.34
C PRO A 260 -10.25 9.65 1.63
N ASP A 261 -10.41 10.87 2.12
CA ASP A 261 -11.29 11.89 1.55
C ASP A 261 -10.45 12.97 0.87
N LEU A 262 -10.46 12.95 -0.47
CA LEU A 262 -9.71 13.88 -1.30
C LEU A 262 -10.40 15.24 -1.46
N ILE A 263 -11.70 15.34 -1.16
CA ILE A 263 -12.48 16.59 -1.30
C ILE A 263 -12.36 17.42 -0.03
N ASN A 264 -12.47 16.77 1.12
CA ASN A 264 -12.26 17.37 2.43
C ASN A 264 -11.06 16.66 3.07
N PRO A 265 -9.82 17.15 2.92
CA PRO A 265 -8.62 16.39 3.28
C PRO A 265 -8.66 15.74 4.67
N GLY A 266 -8.69 14.41 4.68
CA GLY A 266 -8.81 13.63 5.91
C GLY A 266 -9.16 12.16 5.64
N TYR A 267 -9.61 11.47 6.69
CA TYR A 267 -9.93 10.06 6.67
C TYR A 267 -11.24 9.80 7.42
N LEU A 268 -12.14 9.02 6.82
CA LEU A 268 -13.26 8.43 7.52
C LEU A 268 -12.85 7.07 8.08
N VAL A 269 -13.10 6.84 9.36
CA VAL A 269 -12.98 5.52 10.00
C VAL A 269 -14.34 4.86 9.90
N VAL A 270 -14.43 3.73 9.19
CA VAL A 270 -15.71 3.07 8.91
C VAL A 270 -15.67 1.60 9.31
N ARG A 271 -16.78 1.11 9.84
CA ARG A 271 -16.98 -0.26 10.30
C ARG A 271 -18.17 -0.89 9.59
N MET A 272 -18.04 -2.14 9.20
CA MET A 272 -19.10 -2.98 8.67
C MET A 272 -19.22 -4.22 9.56
N GLU A 273 -20.42 -4.51 10.02
CA GLU A 273 -20.71 -5.69 10.82
C GLU A 273 -20.74 -6.93 9.90
N ALA A 274 -20.26 -8.07 10.40
CA ALA A 274 -20.31 -9.35 9.70
C ALA A 274 -21.75 -9.69 9.29
N GLY A 275 -21.94 -10.26 8.09
CA GLY A 275 -23.25 -10.57 7.52
C GLY A 275 -23.92 -9.39 6.82
N THR A 276 -23.36 -8.18 6.90
CA THR A 276 -23.89 -6.98 6.24
C THR A 276 -22.97 -6.51 5.10
N ASN A 277 -23.48 -5.59 4.28
CA ASN A 277 -22.69 -4.81 3.32
C ASN A 277 -22.75 -3.30 3.62
N GLU A 278 -23.29 -2.92 4.78
CA GLU A 278 -23.49 -1.52 5.15
C GLU A 278 -22.36 -1.07 6.07
N ARG A 279 -21.54 -0.12 5.61
CA ARG A 279 -20.55 0.52 6.47
C ARG A 279 -21.18 1.68 7.23
N LYS A 280 -20.82 1.80 8.51
CA LYS A 280 -21.17 2.91 9.40
C LYS A 280 -19.90 3.70 9.72
N ILE A 281 -20.01 5.03 9.70
CA ILE A 281 -18.92 5.91 10.15
C ILE A 281 -18.79 5.79 11.66
N ILE A 282 -17.59 5.48 12.14
CA ILE A 282 -17.21 5.61 13.54
C ILE A 282 -16.84 7.06 13.83
N GLY A 283 -15.98 7.65 12.99
CA GLY A 283 -15.52 9.01 13.18
C GLY A 283 -14.71 9.51 11.99
N ARG A 284 -14.19 10.74 12.12
CA ARG A 284 -13.40 11.40 11.09
C ARG A 284 -12.12 12.00 11.67
N VAL A 285 -11.02 11.78 10.97
CA VAL A 285 -9.76 12.49 11.17
C VAL A 285 -9.61 13.55 10.08
N LYS A 286 -9.37 14.80 10.46
CA LYS A 286 -8.98 15.86 9.53
C LYS A 286 -7.46 15.90 9.43
N CYS A 287 -6.93 16.11 8.23
CA CYS A 287 -5.49 16.32 8.07
C CYS A 287 -5.03 17.55 8.86
N ARG A 288 -3.89 17.43 9.53
CA ARG A 288 -3.28 18.57 10.25
C ARG A 288 -2.46 19.48 9.36
N GLY A 289 -1.99 18.97 8.23
CA GLY A 289 -1.24 19.74 7.24
C GLY A 289 -1.49 19.25 5.81
N GLY A 290 -0.89 19.93 4.84
CA GLY A 290 -0.84 19.53 3.43
C GLY A 290 -2.13 19.74 2.61
N PRO A 291 -2.04 19.59 1.28
CA PRO A 291 -3.14 19.89 0.35
C PRO A 291 -4.16 18.74 0.17
N ALA A 292 -3.83 17.53 0.62
CA ALA A 292 -4.58 16.30 0.42
C ALA A 292 -4.22 15.29 1.53
N PRO A 293 -5.02 14.24 1.78
CA PRO A 293 -4.61 13.22 2.75
C PRO A 293 -3.33 12.52 2.34
N GLY A 294 -2.53 12.15 3.33
CA GLY A 294 -1.46 11.17 3.20
C GLY A 294 -2.00 9.86 2.64
N TRP A 295 -1.20 9.15 1.84
CA TRP A 295 -1.51 7.79 1.47
C TRP A 295 -1.56 6.91 2.72
N VAL A 296 -2.56 6.03 2.80
CA VAL A 296 -2.72 5.08 3.90
C VAL A 296 -3.01 3.72 3.32
N HIS A 297 -1.95 2.92 3.19
CA HIS A 297 -2.04 1.55 2.68
C HIS A 297 -2.64 0.60 3.74
N SER A 298 -2.15 0.71 4.98
CA SER A 298 -2.66 -0.01 6.16
C SER A 298 -2.68 0.89 7.40
N PHE A 299 -3.32 0.41 8.46
CA PHE A 299 -3.42 1.10 9.75
C PHE A 299 -3.62 0.07 10.88
N PRO A 300 -3.13 0.30 12.10
CA PRO A 300 -3.31 -0.65 13.19
C PRO A 300 -4.48 -0.24 14.10
N VAL A 301 -4.94 -1.21 14.87
CA VAL A 301 -5.91 -1.01 15.94
C VAL A 301 -5.34 -1.56 17.24
N THR A 302 -5.85 -1.08 18.37
CA THR A 302 -5.72 -1.76 19.67
C THR A 302 -7.05 -2.39 20.05
N GLU A 303 -7.22 -2.87 21.27
CA GLU A 303 -8.52 -3.27 21.81
C GLU A 303 -9.55 -2.13 21.67
N HIS A 304 -9.23 -0.93 22.16
CA HIS A 304 -10.17 0.19 22.27
C HIS A 304 -10.02 1.28 21.21
N TYR A 305 -8.91 1.31 20.47
CA TYR A 305 -8.56 2.44 19.62
C TYR A 305 -8.26 2.06 18.17
N VAL A 306 -8.47 3.01 17.26
CA VAL A 306 -7.98 2.99 15.88
C VAL A 306 -6.86 4.01 15.78
N VAL A 307 -5.71 3.62 15.24
CA VAL A 307 -4.61 4.55 14.96
C VAL A 307 -4.66 4.90 13.48
N VAL A 308 -4.91 6.18 13.16
CA VAL A 308 -4.95 6.69 11.80
C VAL A 308 -3.61 7.37 11.50
N PRO A 309 -2.76 6.78 10.65
CA PRO A 309 -1.50 7.40 10.24
C PRO A 309 -1.77 8.53 9.23
N GLU A 310 -1.07 9.66 9.39
CA GLU A 310 -1.04 10.75 8.40
C GLU A 310 0.40 10.93 7.92
N MET A 311 0.74 10.23 6.84
CA MET A 311 2.05 10.31 6.21
C MET A 311 2.20 11.57 5.34
N PRO A 312 3.42 12.15 5.25
CA PRO A 312 3.70 13.28 4.36
C PRO A 312 3.78 12.89 2.88
N LEU A 313 3.72 11.60 2.54
CA LEU A 313 3.50 11.13 1.16
C LEU A 313 2.00 11.22 0.84
N ARG A 314 1.57 12.27 0.14
CA ARG A 314 0.15 12.64 -0.03
C ARG A 314 -0.35 12.37 -1.44
N TYR A 315 -1.64 12.13 -1.58
CA TYR A 315 -2.28 12.07 -2.90
C TYR A 315 -2.12 13.41 -3.63
N CYS A 316 -1.79 13.37 -4.92
CA CYS A 316 -1.63 14.57 -5.74
C CYS A 316 -2.65 14.58 -6.87
N ALA A 317 -3.63 15.50 -6.80
CA ALA A 317 -4.66 15.67 -7.82
C ALA A 317 -4.05 15.98 -9.20
N GLN A 318 -2.99 16.79 -9.25
CA GLN A 318 -2.33 17.11 -10.52
C GLN A 318 -1.73 15.85 -11.16
N ASN A 319 -1.08 14.99 -10.38
CA ASN A 319 -0.49 13.75 -10.88
C ASN A 319 -1.55 12.72 -11.27
N LEU A 320 -2.69 12.66 -10.56
CA LEU A 320 -3.83 11.84 -10.96
C LEU A 320 -4.43 12.28 -12.31
N LEU A 321 -4.46 13.59 -12.58
CA LEU A 321 -4.98 14.15 -13.83
C LEU A 321 -3.99 13.97 -14.99
N LYS A 322 -2.69 14.16 -14.75
CA LYS A 322 -1.66 13.94 -15.77
C LYS A 322 -1.63 12.45 -16.12
N ALA A 323 -1.78 12.13 -17.41
CA ALA A 323 -1.65 10.76 -17.93
C ALA A 323 -0.18 10.31 -18.06
N GLU A 324 0.76 11.06 -17.48
CA GLU A 324 2.19 10.79 -17.53
C GLU A 324 2.65 10.10 -16.24
N PRO A 325 3.45 9.04 -16.33
CA PRO A 325 4.01 8.36 -15.16
C PRO A 325 5.06 9.27 -14.49
N THR A 326 4.67 9.93 -13.41
CA THR A 326 5.62 10.64 -12.52
C THR A 326 6.39 9.63 -11.64
N PRO A 327 7.55 9.98 -11.06
CA PRO A 327 8.31 9.07 -10.19
C PRO A 327 7.51 8.54 -8.98
N LEU A 328 6.63 9.38 -8.43
CA LEU A 328 5.75 9.04 -7.30
C LEU A 328 4.32 8.66 -7.74
N TYR A 329 4.11 8.46 -9.05
CA TYR A 329 2.85 8.09 -9.69
C TYR A 329 1.68 9.00 -9.36
N LYS A 330 0.95 8.70 -8.28
CA LYS A 330 -0.26 9.39 -7.82
C LYS A 330 -0.01 10.22 -6.56
N PHE A 331 1.21 10.20 -6.07
CA PHE A 331 1.61 10.81 -4.81
C PHE A 331 2.59 11.96 -5.02
N GLU A 332 2.76 12.76 -3.98
CA GLU A 332 3.75 13.80 -3.85
C GLU A 332 4.26 13.85 -2.41
N TRP A 333 5.57 14.05 -2.24
CA TRP A 333 6.21 14.08 -0.93
C TRP A 333 6.18 15.50 -0.38
N HIS A 334 5.52 15.68 0.77
CA HIS A 334 5.34 16.96 1.46
C HIS A 334 5.91 16.91 2.89
N PRO A 335 7.24 16.84 3.06
CA PRO A 335 7.86 16.71 4.40
C PRO A 335 7.55 17.92 5.30
N GLU A 336 7.32 19.10 4.72
CA GLU A 336 6.89 20.32 5.41
C GLU A 336 5.51 20.17 6.07
N SER A 337 4.68 19.25 5.56
CA SER A 337 3.38 18.92 6.15
C SER A 337 3.48 18.03 7.38
N LYS A 338 4.69 17.54 7.71
CA LYS A 338 5.02 16.68 8.86
C LYS A 338 4.30 15.32 8.84
N GLY A 339 4.65 14.45 9.79
CA GLY A 339 3.98 13.18 10.03
C GLY A 339 3.15 13.22 11.32
N PHE A 340 1.98 12.59 11.32
CA PHE A 340 1.13 12.51 12.51
C PHE A 340 0.55 11.12 12.74
N MET A 341 0.30 10.80 14.01
CA MET A 341 -0.51 9.65 14.42
C MET A 341 -1.73 10.14 15.19
N HIS A 342 -2.92 9.74 14.74
CA HIS A 342 -4.19 10.11 15.36
C HIS A 342 -4.82 8.89 16.02
N VAL A 343 -5.11 8.96 17.31
CA VAL A 343 -5.74 7.88 18.07
C VAL A 343 -7.22 8.20 18.23
N MET A 344 -8.07 7.35 17.67
CA MET A 344 -9.53 7.46 17.76
C MET A 344 -10.09 6.36 18.67
N CYS A 345 -10.93 6.74 19.62
CA CYS A 345 -11.68 5.79 20.44
C CYS A 345 -12.77 5.10 19.60
N LYS A 346 -12.74 3.77 19.48
CA LYS A 346 -13.71 3.00 18.69
C LYS A 346 -15.15 3.21 19.14
N ALA A 347 -15.37 3.28 20.46
CA ALA A 347 -16.70 3.37 21.05
C ALA A 347 -17.35 4.75 20.85
N SER A 348 -16.57 5.83 20.91
CA SER A 348 -17.10 7.20 20.86
C SER A 348 -16.88 7.92 19.53
N GLY A 349 -16.00 7.40 18.67
CA GLY A 349 -15.58 8.07 17.44
C GLY A 349 -14.71 9.31 17.64
N LYS A 350 -14.35 9.63 18.90
CA LYS A 350 -13.57 10.83 19.23
C LYS A 350 -12.08 10.57 19.08
N ILE A 351 -11.38 11.57 18.55
CA ILE A 351 -9.91 11.63 18.58
C ILE A 351 -9.50 11.96 20.01
N VAL A 352 -8.73 11.07 20.64
CA VAL A 352 -8.27 11.19 22.02
C VAL A 352 -6.80 11.59 22.12
N ALA A 353 -6.02 11.34 21.07
CA ALA A 353 -4.66 11.87 20.92
C ALA A 353 -4.38 12.16 19.45
N SER A 354 -3.57 13.18 19.18
CA SER A 354 -3.07 13.51 17.86
C SER A 354 -1.69 14.10 18.00
N VAL A 355 -0.67 13.32 17.66
CA VAL A 355 0.73 13.67 17.95
C VAL A 355 1.54 13.79 16.66
N GLU A 356 2.44 14.76 16.63
CA GLU A 356 3.48 14.84 15.60
C GLU A 356 4.54 13.77 15.86
N VAL A 357 4.95 13.06 14.81
CA VAL A 357 5.98 12.01 14.87
C VAL A 357 7.08 12.31 13.84
N PRO A 358 8.29 11.72 13.97
CA PRO A 358 9.29 11.78 12.92
C PRO A 358 8.71 11.35 11.56
N LEU A 359 9.23 11.90 10.46
CA LEU A 359 8.78 11.51 9.12
C LEU A 359 8.97 10.01 8.91
N TYR A 360 8.03 9.40 8.19
CA TYR A 360 8.01 7.96 7.95
C TYR A 360 7.32 7.66 6.63
N VAL A 361 7.66 6.51 6.07
CA VAL A 361 6.95 5.87 4.95
C VAL A 361 6.76 4.41 5.36
N THR A 362 5.52 3.94 5.33
CA THR A 362 5.19 2.54 5.65
C THR A 362 4.02 2.08 4.78
N PHE A 363 4.12 0.86 4.27
CA PHE A 363 2.98 0.16 3.67
C PHE A 363 2.21 -0.60 4.76
N HIS A 364 2.92 -1.33 5.61
CA HIS A 364 2.34 -2.29 6.54
C HIS A 364 2.61 -1.94 8.00
N PHE A 365 1.54 -1.73 8.76
CA PHE A 365 1.59 -1.86 10.21
C PHE A 365 1.54 -3.34 10.58
N ILE A 366 2.40 -3.73 11.52
CA ILE A 366 2.49 -5.11 12.03
C ILE A 366 1.37 -5.33 13.05
N ASN A 367 1.31 -4.49 14.09
CA ASN A 367 0.28 -4.53 15.13
C ASN A 367 0.29 -3.23 15.95
N ALA A 368 -0.69 -3.04 16.83
CA ALA A 368 -0.63 -2.05 17.90
C ALA A 368 -1.24 -2.57 19.20
N TYR A 369 -0.84 -1.98 20.33
CA TYR A 369 -1.38 -2.31 21.63
C TYR A 369 -1.35 -1.13 22.60
N GLU A 370 -2.12 -1.27 23.68
CA GLU A 370 -2.22 -0.29 24.76
C GLU A 370 -1.14 -0.56 25.83
N GLU A 371 -0.30 0.43 26.10
CA GLU A 371 0.55 0.48 27.29
C GLU A 371 -0.29 1.00 28.46
N LYS A 372 -0.29 0.27 29.57
CA LYS A 372 -1.10 0.59 30.76
C LYS A 372 -0.20 0.77 31.98
N ASP A 373 -0.59 1.67 32.89
CA ASP A 373 0.03 1.80 34.22
C ASP A 373 -0.47 0.68 35.17
N GLU A 374 0.01 0.70 36.41
CA GLU A 374 -0.37 -0.26 37.46
C GLU A 374 -1.86 -0.21 37.81
N ASP A 375 -2.52 0.93 37.61
CA ASP A 375 -3.96 1.15 37.82
C ASP A 375 -4.79 0.69 36.60
N GLY A 376 -4.14 0.22 35.52
CA GLY A 376 -4.79 -0.22 34.28
C GLY A 376 -5.19 0.92 33.34
N ARG A 377 -4.75 2.16 33.59
CA ARG A 377 -5.02 3.31 32.70
C ARG A 377 -4.07 3.27 31.51
N VAL A 378 -4.61 3.54 30.32
CA VAL A 378 -3.80 3.60 29.10
C VAL A 378 -2.93 4.86 29.11
N THR A 379 -1.61 4.68 29.16
CA THR A 379 -0.61 5.77 29.19
C THR A 379 -0.04 6.07 27.82
N ALA A 380 0.01 5.07 26.93
CA ALA A 380 0.45 5.23 25.56
C ALA A 380 -0.15 4.15 24.64
N ILE A 381 -0.15 4.43 23.34
CA ILE A 381 -0.36 3.43 22.30
C ILE A 381 1.00 3.10 21.68
N ILE A 382 1.31 1.81 21.60
CA ILE A 382 2.47 1.30 20.87
C ILE A 382 1.99 0.78 19.52
N ALA A 383 2.58 1.23 18.42
CA ALA A 383 2.25 0.75 17.08
C ALA A 383 3.53 0.40 16.32
N ASP A 384 3.63 -0.85 15.87
CA ASP A 384 4.79 -1.36 15.14
C ASP A 384 4.48 -1.44 13.64
N CYS A 385 5.47 -1.17 12.78
CA CYS A 385 5.32 -1.21 11.33
C CYS A 385 6.61 -1.61 10.59
N CYS A 386 6.46 -2.00 9.32
CA CYS A 386 7.54 -2.09 8.35
C CYS A 386 7.82 -0.67 7.83
N GLU A 387 8.85 -0.02 8.37
CA GLU A 387 9.17 1.38 8.11
C GLU A 387 10.33 1.51 7.13
N HIS A 388 10.18 2.35 6.10
CA HIS A 388 11.13 2.54 5.01
C HIS A 388 12.02 3.79 5.18
N ASN A 389 12.35 4.16 6.42
CA ASN A 389 13.17 5.31 6.80
C ASN A 389 12.77 6.64 6.12
N ALA A 390 11.46 6.88 5.98
CA ALA A 390 10.90 8.00 5.21
C ALA A 390 11.37 8.10 3.73
N ASP A 391 11.92 7.02 3.18
CA ASP A 391 12.43 6.96 1.81
C ASP A 391 11.31 6.61 0.83
N THR A 392 10.89 7.61 0.05
CA THR A 392 9.83 7.45 -0.95
C THR A 392 10.29 6.73 -2.22
N THR A 393 11.61 6.53 -2.41
CA THR A 393 12.15 5.86 -3.60
C THR A 393 11.73 4.39 -3.68
N ILE A 394 11.30 3.79 -2.57
CA ILE A 394 10.75 2.42 -2.54
C ILE A 394 9.71 2.19 -3.63
N LEU A 395 8.80 3.16 -3.87
CA LEU A 395 7.79 3.07 -4.93
C LEU A 395 8.40 3.04 -6.33
N GLU A 396 9.44 3.81 -6.59
CA GLU A 396 10.11 3.77 -7.89
C GLU A 396 10.93 2.47 -8.05
N LYS A 397 11.53 1.99 -6.95
CA LYS A 397 12.38 0.80 -6.95
C LYS A 397 11.61 -0.49 -7.20
N LEU A 398 10.31 -0.54 -6.89
CA LEU A 398 9.39 -1.66 -7.17
C LEU A 398 8.97 -1.79 -8.66
N ARG A 399 9.61 -1.05 -9.59
CA ARG A 399 9.46 -1.28 -11.03
C ARG A 399 10.00 -2.66 -11.44
N LEU A 400 9.25 -3.36 -12.29
CA LEU A 400 9.58 -4.71 -12.75
C LEU A 400 10.94 -4.81 -13.45
N GLN A 401 11.41 -3.75 -14.11
CA GLN A 401 12.74 -3.73 -14.71
C GLN A 401 13.85 -3.92 -13.66
N ASN A 402 13.66 -3.32 -12.47
CA ASN A 402 14.61 -3.45 -11.36
C ASN A 402 14.45 -4.80 -10.67
N LEU A 403 13.23 -5.33 -10.57
CA LEU A 403 12.99 -6.64 -9.96
C LEU A 403 13.46 -7.80 -10.85
N ARG A 404 13.41 -7.64 -12.18
CA ARG A 404 13.86 -8.65 -13.17
C ARG A 404 15.36 -8.63 -13.43
N SER A 405 16.07 -7.61 -12.95
CA SER A 405 17.52 -7.51 -13.12
C SER A 405 18.20 -7.45 -11.76
N PHE A 406 19.24 -8.26 -11.57
CA PHE A 406 20.07 -8.17 -10.37
C PHE A 406 21.53 -8.12 -10.79
N SER A 407 22.15 -6.97 -10.52
CA SER A 407 23.55 -6.70 -10.86
C SER A 407 24.51 -6.99 -9.69
N GLY A 408 24.05 -7.69 -8.64
CA GLY A 408 24.83 -7.90 -7.42
C GLY A 408 24.83 -6.70 -6.46
N GLU A 409 23.94 -5.72 -6.67
CA GLU A 409 23.82 -4.50 -5.87
C GLU A 409 22.40 -4.37 -5.33
N ASP A 410 22.24 -3.74 -4.17
CA ASP A 410 20.93 -3.50 -3.58
C ASP A 410 20.05 -2.62 -4.46
N VAL A 411 18.81 -3.07 -4.70
CA VAL A 411 17.82 -2.30 -5.45
C VAL A 411 16.90 -1.51 -4.51
N LEU A 412 16.35 -2.19 -3.49
CA LEU A 412 15.42 -1.57 -2.56
C LEU A 412 16.18 -0.85 -1.42
N PRO A 413 15.67 0.31 -0.96
CA PRO A 413 16.25 1.03 0.17
C PRO A 413 16.15 0.22 1.47
N ASP A 414 16.83 0.69 2.51
CA ASP A 414 16.76 0.10 3.84
C ASP A 414 15.37 0.25 4.46
N ALA A 415 14.92 -0.80 5.13
CA ALA A 415 13.71 -0.82 5.93
C ALA A 415 13.98 -1.43 7.30
N ARG A 416 13.11 -1.16 8.27
CA ARG A 416 13.21 -1.63 9.66
C ARG A 416 11.86 -1.94 10.27
N VAL A 417 11.87 -2.65 11.39
CA VAL A 417 10.72 -2.66 12.30
C VAL A 417 10.70 -1.34 13.05
N GLY A 418 9.84 -0.42 12.62
CA GLY A 418 9.58 0.85 13.30
C GLY A 418 8.60 0.66 14.45
N ARG A 419 8.84 1.31 15.58
CA ARG A 419 7.97 1.35 16.76
C ARG A 419 7.59 2.79 17.07
N PHE A 420 6.31 3.09 16.94
CA PHE A 420 5.74 4.32 17.42
C PHE A 420 5.34 4.19 18.89
N ARG A 421 5.67 5.20 19.69
CA ARG A 421 5.07 5.42 21.01
C ARG A 421 4.27 6.71 20.99
N ILE A 422 2.95 6.58 21.14
CA ILE A 422 1.99 7.68 21.09
C ILE A 422 1.48 7.93 22.52
N PRO A 423 1.93 8.99 23.21
CA PRO A 423 1.51 9.28 24.57
C PRO A 423 0.03 9.69 24.65
N MET A 424 -0.64 9.30 25.73
CA MET A 424 -2.05 9.61 26.02
C MET A 424 -2.21 10.69 27.11
N ASP A 425 -1.12 11.38 27.46
CA ASP A 425 -1.04 12.40 28.52
C ASP A 425 -1.26 13.85 28.01
N GLY A 426 -1.63 14.00 26.73
CA GLY A 426 -1.82 15.30 26.08
C GLY A 426 -0.55 15.87 25.43
N SER A 427 0.58 15.16 25.50
CA SER A 427 1.81 15.53 24.79
C SER A 427 1.56 15.70 23.29
N PRO A 428 2.08 16.75 22.64
CA PRO A 428 1.87 16.97 21.22
C PRO A 428 2.81 16.14 20.32
N TYR A 429 3.75 15.39 20.91
CA TYR A 429 4.79 14.66 20.20
C TYR A 429 4.82 13.18 20.58
N GLY A 430 4.87 12.32 19.57
CA GLY A 430 5.16 10.89 19.69
C GLY A 430 6.60 10.59 19.29
N LYS A 431 7.02 9.34 19.50
CA LYS A 431 8.35 8.85 19.10
C LYS A 431 8.21 7.80 17.99
N LEU A 432 9.24 7.69 17.16
CA LEU A 432 9.46 6.59 16.23
C LEU A 432 10.90 6.11 16.40
N GLU A 433 11.07 4.85 16.76
CA GLU A 433 12.38 4.20 16.95
C GLU A 433 12.42 2.82 16.28
N ALA A 434 13.59 2.22 16.18
CA ALA A 434 13.68 0.82 15.75
C ALA A 434 13.28 -0.10 16.93
N ALA A 435 12.39 -1.06 16.70
CA ALA A 435 11.98 -2.00 17.74
C ALA A 435 13.12 -2.96 18.15
N LEU A 436 14.04 -3.22 17.22
CA LEU A 436 15.27 -4.01 17.34
C LEU A 436 16.30 -3.51 16.31
N GLU A 437 17.55 -3.95 16.42
CA GLU A 437 18.61 -3.56 15.49
C GLU A 437 18.28 -4.01 14.05
N PRO A 438 18.31 -3.11 13.04
CA PRO A 438 17.95 -3.45 11.66
C PRO A 438 18.76 -4.59 11.03
N GLU A 439 19.99 -4.82 11.50
CA GLU A 439 20.86 -5.91 11.09
C GLU A 439 20.26 -7.30 11.37
N GLU A 440 19.41 -7.44 12.39
CA GLU A 440 18.77 -8.73 12.75
C GLU A 440 17.91 -9.28 11.60
N HIS A 441 17.33 -8.39 10.78
CA HIS A 441 16.53 -8.74 9.60
C HIS A 441 17.17 -8.22 8.28
N GLY A 442 18.48 -7.93 8.33
CA GLY A 442 19.29 -7.52 7.19
C GLY A 442 18.85 -6.23 6.50
N LYS A 443 18.25 -5.30 7.26
CA LYS A 443 17.80 -3.98 6.76
C LYS A 443 16.79 -4.06 5.62
N GLY A 444 16.13 -5.20 5.46
CA GLY A 444 14.94 -5.37 4.64
C GLY A 444 13.82 -5.85 5.54
N MET A 445 12.63 -5.27 5.41
CA MET A 445 11.49 -5.64 6.24
C MET A 445 10.20 -5.21 5.56
N ASP A 446 9.37 -6.17 5.19
CA ASP A 446 8.05 -5.92 4.63
C ASP A 446 7.18 -7.20 4.69
N MET A 447 5.93 -7.15 4.21
CA MET A 447 5.04 -8.31 4.07
C MET A 447 4.91 -9.11 5.38
N CYS A 448 4.31 -8.47 6.39
CA CYS A 448 4.29 -8.99 7.75
C CYS A 448 2.97 -9.67 8.15
N SER A 449 3.05 -10.63 9.05
CA SER A 449 1.93 -11.20 9.78
C SER A 449 2.28 -11.43 11.26
N ILE A 450 1.24 -11.70 12.06
CA ILE A 450 1.34 -12.05 13.48
C ILE A 450 0.39 -13.22 13.76
N ASN A 451 0.42 -13.76 14.97
CA ASN A 451 -0.68 -14.59 15.45
C ASN A 451 -1.97 -13.75 15.55
N PRO A 452 -3.05 -14.06 14.80
CA PRO A 452 -4.28 -13.25 14.80
C PRO A 452 -4.95 -13.10 16.18
N ALA A 453 -4.72 -14.03 17.11
CA ALA A 453 -5.25 -13.94 18.48
C ALA A 453 -4.71 -12.73 19.27
N TYR A 454 -3.58 -12.16 18.82
CA TYR A 454 -2.86 -11.04 19.40
C TYR A 454 -3.08 -9.73 18.64
N LEU A 455 -3.94 -9.71 17.62
CA LEU A 455 -4.35 -8.48 16.93
C LEU A 455 -4.90 -7.47 17.93
N GLY A 456 -4.31 -6.27 17.94
CA GLY A 456 -4.69 -5.18 18.84
C GLY A 456 -4.27 -5.35 20.30
N LYS A 457 -3.46 -6.37 20.61
CA LYS A 457 -3.00 -6.72 21.96
C LYS A 457 -1.48 -6.74 22.02
N LYS A 458 -0.94 -6.64 23.24
CA LYS A 458 0.50 -6.79 23.47
C LYS A 458 0.94 -8.18 23.02
N TYR A 459 2.02 -8.22 22.26
CA TYR A 459 2.48 -9.39 21.51
C TYR A 459 4.01 -9.42 21.50
N ARG A 460 4.60 -10.58 21.22
CA ARG A 460 6.04 -10.82 21.21
C ARG A 460 6.57 -11.14 19.83
N TYR A 461 5.82 -11.84 19.00
CA TYR A 461 6.32 -12.40 17.74
C TYR A 461 5.64 -11.80 16.52
N ALA A 462 6.46 -11.50 15.51
CA ALA A 462 6.02 -11.16 14.17
C ALA A 462 6.77 -12.01 13.14
N TYR A 463 6.16 -12.21 11.99
CA TYR A 463 6.73 -12.91 10.85
C TYR A 463 6.70 -11.98 9.65
N ALA A 464 7.77 -11.91 8.87
CA ALA A 464 7.84 -10.99 7.73
C ALA A 464 8.82 -11.47 6.67
N CYS A 465 8.82 -10.83 5.50
CA CYS A 465 9.90 -10.96 4.55
C CYS A 465 11.05 -10.01 4.94
N GLY A 466 12.24 -10.58 5.16
CA GLY A 466 13.47 -9.85 5.41
C GLY A 466 14.43 -9.88 4.21
N ALA A 467 15.65 -9.41 4.41
CA ALA A 467 16.69 -9.45 3.37
C ALA A 467 18.00 -10.08 3.85
N GLN A 468 18.64 -10.84 2.96
CA GLN A 468 20.08 -11.01 2.93
C GLN A 468 20.60 -10.17 1.76
N ARG A 469 21.34 -9.12 2.10
CA ARG A 469 21.87 -8.14 1.14
C ARG A 469 23.26 -8.54 0.61
N PRO A 470 23.62 -8.14 -0.63
CA PRO A 470 22.82 -7.35 -1.56
C PRO A 470 21.66 -8.16 -2.17
N CYS A 471 20.52 -7.51 -2.40
CA CYS A 471 19.35 -8.13 -3.04
C CYS A 471 18.54 -7.14 -3.87
N ASN A 472 17.80 -7.63 -4.86
CA ASN A 472 16.86 -6.81 -5.63
C ASN A 472 15.45 -6.74 -5.02
N PHE A 473 15.13 -7.66 -4.11
CA PHE A 473 13.85 -7.79 -3.43
C PHE A 473 14.04 -8.63 -2.15
N PRO A 474 13.20 -8.51 -1.10
CA PRO A 474 13.26 -9.36 0.09
C PRO A 474 13.33 -10.84 -0.27
N ASN A 475 14.32 -11.55 0.29
CA ASN A 475 14.70 -12.91 -0.09
C ASN A 475 14.84 -13.85 1.13
N THR A 476 14.43 -13.40 2.31
CA THR A 476 14.39 -14.24 3.52
C THR A 476 13.01 -14.20 4.14
N LEU A 477 12.65 -15.29 4.84
CA LEU A 477 11.58 -15.25 5.81
C LEU A 477 12.20 -14.95 7.17
N THR A 478 11.57 -14.09 7.96
CA THR A 478 12.10 -13.63 9.23
C THR A 478 11.05 -13.80 10.31
N LYS A 479 11.42 -14.47 11.41
CA LYS A 479 10.69 -14.44 12.68
C LYS A 479 11.36 -13.43 13.60
N ILE A 480 10.59 -12.50 14.13
CA ILE A 480 11.03 -11.41 15.00
C ILE A 480 10.56 -11.70 16.42
N ASP A 481 11.46 -11.62 17.40
CA ASP A 481 11.15 -11.59 18.83
C ASP A 481 11.34 -10.16 19.34
N LEU A 482 10.23 -9.45 19.58
CA LEU A 482 10.21 -8.05 20.01
C LEU A 482 10.57 -7.87 21.48
N PHE A 483 10.54 -8.94 22.27
CA PHE A 483 10.94 -8.91 23.67
C PHE A 483 12.46 -9.06 23.80
N GLU A 484 13.03 -10.09 23.18
CA GLU A 484 14.48 -10.32 23.17
C GLU A 484 15.22 -9.40 22.19
N LYS A 485 14.48 -8.72 21.30
CA LYS A 485 15.00 -7.87 20.22
C LYS A 485 15.95 -8.62 19.30
N LYS A 486 15.54 -9.83 18.90
CA LYS A 486 16.30 -10.74 18.04
C LYS A 486 15.44 -11.26 16.90
N ALA A 487 16.09 -11.73 15.83
CA ALA A 487 15.39 -12.38 14.73
C ALA A 487 16.02 -13.72 14.31
N LYS A 488 15.19 -14.60 13.74
CA LYS A 488 15.61 -15.82 13.05
C LYS A 488 15.26 -15.69 11.58
N ASN A 489 16.24 -15.91 10.71
CA ASN A 489 16.06 -15.80 9.27
C ASN A 489 16.17 -17.17 8.61
N TRP A 490 15.18 -17.50 7.77
CA TRP A 490 15.23 -18.62 6.86
C TRP A 490 15.53 -18.10 5.45
N LEU A 491 16.42 -18.78 4.75
CA LEU A 491 16.93 -18.40 3.44
C LEU A 491 17.07 -19.65 2.58
N ASP A 492 16.63 -19.55 1.32
CA ASP A 492 17.03 -20.44 0.23
C ASP A 492 17.67 -19.59 -0.86
N GLU A 493 18.94 -19.85 -1.16
CA GLU A 493 19.79 -18.94 -1.92
C GLU A 493 19.26 -18.69 -3.35
N GLY A 494 19.00 -17.42 -3.65
CA GLY A 494 18.47 -16.96 -4.93
C GLY A 494 16.95 -17.08 -5.05
N SER A 495 16.26 -17.56 -4.02
CA SER A 495 14.80 -17.65 -3.99
C SER A 495 14.16 -16.36 -3.48
N ILE A 496 12.87 -16.19 -3.80
CA ILE A 496 12.04 -15.08 -3.31
C ILE A 496 10.81 -15.65 -2.60
N PRO A 497 10.69 -15.46 -1.27
CA PRO A 497 9.52 -15.88 -0.52
C PRO A 497 8.36 -14.89 -0.66
N SER A 498 7.12 -15.39 -0.65
CA SER A 498 5.94 -14.57 -0.39
C SER A 498 5.77 -14.28 1.10
N GLU A 499 4.80 -13.42 1.44
CA GLU A 499 4.35 -13.18 2.82
C GLU A 499 4.27 -14.48 3.64
N PRO A 500 4.96 -14.57 4.79
CA PRO A 500 4.78 -15.65 5.74
C PRO A 500 3.45 -15.48 6.48
N LEU A 501 2.57 -16.47 6.38
CA LEU A 501 1.31 -16.51 7.11
C LEU A 501 1.41 -17.46 8.32
N PHE A 502 1.18 -16.94 9.52
CA PHE A 502 1.11 -17.78 10.72
C PHE A 502 -0.27 -18.43 10.89
N VAL A 503 -0.28 -19.72 11.22
CA VAL A 503 -1.48 -20.51 11.58
C VAL A 503 -1.22 -21.18 12.93
N ALA A 504 -1.97 -20.77 13.95
CA ALA A 504 -1.86 -21.32 15.30
C ALA A 504 -2.29 -22.80 15.34
N ARG A 505 -1.61 -23.61 16.17
CA ARG A 505 -2.10 -24.94 16.51
C ARG A 505 -3.41 -24.80 17.32
N PRO A 506 -4.45 -25.62 17.03
CA PRO A 506 -5.65 -25.63 17.86
C PRO A 506 -5.31 -25.90 19.33
N GLY A 507 -5.76 -25.02 20.23
CA GLY A 507 -5.48 -25.12 21.66
C GLY A 507 -4.08 -24.65 22.10
N ALA A 508 -3.29 -24.03 21.21
CA ALA A 508 -2.01 -23.41 21.56
C ALA A 508 -2.16 -22.39 22.71
N THR A 509 -1.24 -22.45 23.67
CA THR A 509 -1.11 -21.47 24.75
C THR A 509 0.03 -20.48 24.53
N ASP A 510 1.05 -20.91 23.79
CA ASP A 510 2.18 -20.05 23.42
C ASP A 510 1.86 -19.29 22.13
N GLU A 511 2.31 -18.04 22.06
CA GLU A 511 2.00 -17.12 20.96
C GLU A 511 2.48 -17.63 19.59
N ASP A 512 3.58 -18.38 19.57
CA ASP A 512 4.25 -18.88 18.37
C ASP A 512 4.09 -20.40 18.15
N ASP A 513 3.25 -21.10 18.92
CA ASP A 513 2.93 -22.52 18.69
C ASP A 513 1.98 -22.68 17.50
N GLY A 514 2.56 -23.00 16.35
CA GLY A 514 1.85 -23.12 15.09
C GLY A 514 2.79 -23.38 13.93
N VAL A 515 2.31 -23.08 12.73
CA VAL A 515 3.05 -23.21 11.48
C VAL A 515 3.08 -21.87 10.77
N VAL A 516 4.20 -21.54 10.15
CA VAL A 516 4.34 -20.42 9.21
C VAL A 516 4.37 -20.98 7.79
N ILE A 517 3.47 -20.49 6.94
CA ILE A 517 3.30 -20.95 5.56
C ILE A 517 3.75 -19.85 4.61
N SER A 518 4.58 -20.17 3.61
CA SER A 518 4.97 -19.26 2.53
C SER A 518 5.06 -19.99 1.20
N MET A 519 4.93 -19.25 0.09
CA MET A 519 5.18 -19.75 -1.27
C MET A 519 6.50 -19.19 -1.76
N ILE A 520 7.40 -20.06 -2.20
CA ILE A 520 8.75 -19.70 -2.60
C ILE A 520 8.85 -19.74 -4.13
N SER A 521 9.36 -18.67 -4.74
CA SER A 521 9.81 -18.68 -6.12
C SER A 521 11.30 -19.04 -6.15
N ASP A 522 11.62 -20.17 -6.77
CA ASP A 522 13.00 -20.68 -6.85
C ASP A 522 13.77 -20.02 -8.01
N LYS A 523 15.09 -19.86 -7.84
CA LYS A 523 16.00 -19.27 -8.83
C LYS A 523 15.97 -19.96 -10.20
N ASN A 524 15.58 -21.24 -10.22
CA ASN A 524 15.51 -22.06 -11.43
C ASN A 524 14.21 -21.85 -12.24
N GLY A 525 13.31 -20.98 -11.78
CA GLY A 525 11.99 -20.78 -12.39
C GLY A 525 10.93 -21.78 -11.95
N GLU A 526 11.22 -22.54 -10.90
CA GLU A 526 10.28 -23.40 -10.19
C GLU A 526 9.69 -22.65 -8.98
N GLY A 527 8.89 -23.36 -8.19
CA GLY A 527 8.42 -22.86 -6.91
C GLY A 527 7.89 -23.97 -6.03
N TYR A 528 7.69 -23.67 -4.75
CA TYR A 528 7.19 -24.64 -3.78
C TYR A 528 6.46 -23.95 -2.62
N ALA A 529 5.56 -24.69 -1.97
CA ALA A 529 5.02 -24.32 -0.68
C ALA A 529 6.03 -24.72 0.41
N LEU A 530 6.24 -23.85 1.39
CA LEU A 530 7.13 -24.06 2.53
C LEU A 530 6.34 -23.95 3.83
N LEU A 531 6.58 -24.88 4.75
CA LEU A 531 6.06 -24.85 6.10
C LEU A 531 7.24 -24.80 7.08
N LEU A 532 7.24 -23.79 7.94
CA LEU A 532 8.18 -23.66 9.06
C LEU A 532 7.43 -23.87 10.37
N ASP A 533 8.08 -24.51 11.34
CA ASP A 533 7.61 -24.55 12.72
C ASP A 533 7.61 -23.14 13.34
N GLY A 534 6.49 -22.71 13.90
CA GLY A 534 6.29 -21.34 14.38
C GLY A 534 7.27 -20.92 15.48
N SER A 535 7.69 -21.85 16.34
CA SER A 535 8.56 -21.59 17.50
C SER A 535 10.05 -21.64 17.14
N THR A 536 10.49 -22.75 16.56
CA THR A 536 11.88 -23.00 16.19
C THR A 536 12.29 -22.27 14.92
N PHE A 537 11.32 -22.00 14.03
CA PHE A 537 11.50 -21.45 12.69
C PHE A 537 12.32 -22.34 11.75
N LYS A 538 12.33 -23.65 12.04
CA LYS A 538 12.91 -24.69 11.19
C LYS A 538 11.86 -25.22 10.22
N GLU A 539 12.32 -25.66 9.05
CA GLU A 539 11.44 -26.28 8.07
C GLU A 539 10.92 -27.63 8.56
N ILE A 540 9.62 -27.85 8.37
CA ILE A 540 8.93 -29.10 8.70
C ILE A 540 8.43 -29.83 7.45
N ALA A 541 8.06 -29.08 6.40
CA ALA A 541 7.65 -29.65 5.13
C ALA A 541 7.82 -28.65 3.98
N ARG A 542 8.00 -29.18 2.77
CA ARG A 542 7.89 -28.44 1.52
C ARG A 542 7.16 -29.26 0.47
N ALA A 543 6.50 -28.58 -0.48
CA ALA A 543 5.79 -29.25 -1.57
C ALA A 543 6.01 -28.51 -2.89
N LYS A 544 6.61 -29.20 -3.86
CA LYS A 544 6.99 -28.62 -5.15
C LYS A 544 5.76 -28.33 -6.01
N PHE A 545 5.71 -27.14 -6.60
CA PHE A 545 4.68 -26.76 -7.58
C PHE A 545 4.98 -27.40 -8.94
N PRO A 546 3.94 -27.66 -9.76
CA PRO A 546 4.12 -28.19 -11.11
C PRO A 546 4.91 -27.25 -12.05
N TYR A 547 4.98 -25.96 -11.73
CA TYR A 547 5.72 -24.90 -12.42
C TYR A 547 5.90 -23.71 -11.48
N GLY A 548 6.79 -22.77 -11.82
CA GLY A 548 6.97 -21.56 -11.04
C GLY A 548 5.73 -20.65 -11.06
N LEU A 549 5.44 -20.04 -9.91
CA LEU A 549 4.34 -19.09 -9.74
C LEU A 549 4.85 -17.65 -9.72
N PRO A 550 4.04 -16.69 -10.19
CA PRO A 550 4.34 -15.28 -10.00
C PRO A 550 4.30 -14.90 -8.52
N TYR A 551 5.00 -13.83 -8.19
CA TYR A 551 5.06 -13.28 -6.84
C TYR A 551 3.66 -12.91 -6.34
N GLY A 552 3.44 -13.04 -5.04
CA GLY A 552 2.17 -12.71 -4.42
C GLY A 552 2.34 -11.68 -3.33
N LEU A 553 1.27 -10.95 -3.11
CA LEU A 553 1.20 -9.95 -2.06
C LEU A 553 0.59 -10.62 -0.83
N HIS A 554 -0.66 -10.33 -0.49
CA HIS A 554 -1.23 -10.73 0.80
C HIS A 554 -2.16 -11.93 0.71
N GLY A 555 -2.26 -12.66 1.81
CA GLY A 555 -3.13 -13.81 1.93
C GLY A 555 -3.95 -13.89 3.22
N CYS A 556 -4.80 -14.90 3.30
CA CYS A 556 -5.55 -15.23 4.50
C CYS A 556 -5.70 -16.74 4.69
N TRP A 557 -5.98 -17.13 5.93
CA TRP A 557 -6.33 -18.50 6.30
C TRP A 557 -7.85 -18.66 6.38
N VAL A 558 -8.38 -19.69 5.71
CA VAL A 558 -9.77 -20.12 5.80
C VAL A 558 -9.80 -21.50 6.48
N PRO A 559 -10.13 -21.58 7.78
CA PRO A 559 -10.20 -22.86 8.49
C PRO A 559 -11.30 -23.76 7.90
N LYS A 560 -11.10 -25.08 7.94
CA LYS A 560 -12.17 -26.04 7.63
C LYS A 560 -13.12 -26.09 8.83
N ALA A 561 -14.42 -25.96 8.57
CA ALA A 561 -15.48 -26.05 9.59
C ALA A 561 -15.64 -27.47 10.14
#